data_AF-A0AAV0Y290-F1
#
_entry.id   AF-A0AAV0Y290-F1
#
_cell.length_a   1.000
_cell.length_b   1.000
_cell.length_c   1.000
_cell.angle_alpha   90.00
_cell.angle_beta   90.00
_cell.angle_gamma   90.00
#
_symmetry.space_group_name_H-M   'P 1'
#
loop_
_entity.id
_entity.type
_entity.pdbx_description
1 polymer ?
#
loop_
_entity_poly.entity_id
_entity_poly.type
_entity_poly.pdbx_seq_one_letter_code
_entity_poly.pdbx_strand_id
1 'polypeptide(L)'
;MESIAIQCLETKLGQKVSSCGLIIDQSIPYFAASPDGLIGDDCLVEVKCPYSAKDYTTIVDAINDKKIKFLKINKKSDVPELKRTHDYYYQIQGQLHISKKMYCYFVVFSENWIHIEKIVYNDEFWQNEMCTKLTKFYLDCSKSCIIMYLLHAILIPTNKKSSTDSQGKKTIVKYSIQDSQNSFMMIAPTAVEIEEMLKRKYNVGDIEYPIESVNVWLLVQKFFYNIVNKYDKSCPLVNQIINEIKL
;
A
#
# COMPACT_ATOMS: atom_id res chain seq x y z
N MET A 1 7.28 12.96 -19.60
CA MET A 1 6.03 12.79 -20.37
C MET A 1 4.83 13.30 -19.59
N GLU A 2 4.65 12.91 -18.33
CA GLU A 2 3.50 13.36 -17.51
C GLU A 2 3.38 14.89 -17.43
N SER A 3 4.46 15.60 -17.11
CA SER A 3 4.48 17.07 -17.10
C SER A 3 4.06 17.70 -18.43
N ILE A 4 4.43 17.08 -19.55
CA ILE A 4 4.05 17.52 -20.90
C ILE A 4 2.55 17.27 -21.11
N ALA A 5 2.04 16.11 -20.70
CA ALA A 5 0.62 15.78 -20.79
C ALA A 5 -0.23 16.77 -19.98
N ILE A 6 0.22 17.15 -18.78
CA ILE A 6 -0.42 18.17 -17.94
C ILE A 6 -0.43 19.53 -18.66
N GLN A 7 0.71 19.97 -19.22
CA GLN A 7 0.76 21.23 -19.98
C GLN A 7 -0.17 21.23 -21.20
N CYS A 8 -0.25 20.11 -21.92
CA CYS A 8 -1.18 19.94 -23.04
C CYS A 8 -2.64 20.00 -22.57
N LEU A 9 -2.96 19.38 -21.42
CA LEU A 9 -4.28 19.45 -20.80
C LEU A 9 -4.63 20.89 -20.42
N GLU A 10 -3.73 21.59 -19.72
CA GLU A 10 -3.92 23.00 -19.32
C GLU A 10 -4.24 23.88 -20.53
N THR A 11 -3.47 23.72 -21.60
CA THR A 11 -3.65 24.47 -22.85
C THR A 11 -5.00 24.18 -23.50
N LYS A 12 -5.44 22.92 -23.49
CA LYS A 12 -6.73 22.50 -24.07
C LYS A 12 -7.94 22.96 -23.26
N LEU A 13 -7.83 22.98 -21.94
CA LEU A 13 -8.92 23.35 -21.04
C LEU A 13 -8.95 24.85 -20.72
N GLY A 14 -7.84 25.56 -20.94
CA GLY A 14 -7.68 26.95 -20.50
C GLY A 14 -7.68 27.08 -18.97
N GLN A 15 -7.36 26.01 -18.25
CA GLN A 15 -7.38 25.94 -16.79
C GLN A 15 -6.04 25.43 -16.28
N LYS A 16 -5.61 25.95 -15.13
CA LYS A 16 -4.36 25.53 -14.50
C LYS A 16 -4.55 24.26 -13.67
N VAL A 17 -3.59 23.36 -13.79
CA VAL A 17 -3.48 22.14 -12.99
C VAL A 17 -2.52 22.43 -11.86
N SER A 18 -3.02 22.35 -10.63
CA SER A 18 -2.22 22.49 -9.42
C SER A 18 -1.67 21.13 -9.00
N SER A 19 -0.40 21.07 -8.58
CA SER A 19 0.15 19.85 -8.00
C SER A 19 -0.48 19.55 -6.65
N CYS A 20 -0.59 18.26 -6.32
CA CYS A 20 -1.01 17.80 -5.00
C CYS A 20 -0.10 16.69 -4.50
N GLY A 21 0.03 16.62 -3.18
CA GLY A 21 0.66 15.47 -2.52
C GLY A 21 -0.39 14.41 -2.18
N LEU A 22 -0.11 13.66 -1.11
CA LEU A 22 -1.05 12.70 -0.56
C LEU A 22 -2.24 13.40 0.11
N ILE A 23 -3.46 13.04 -0.30
CA ILE A 23 -4.72 13.49 0.28
C ILE A 23 -5.28 12.36 1.13
N ILE A 24 -5.63 12.63 2.39
CA ILE A 24 -6.22 11.67 3.31
C ILE A 24 -7.73 11.91 3.38
N ASP A 25 -8.52 10.83 3.38
CA ASP A 25 -9.98 10.95 3.52
C ASP A 25 -10.33 11.47 4.93
N GLN A 26 -11.11 12.55 4.98
CA GLN A 26 -11.47 13.21 6.24
C GLN A 26 -12.38 12.36 7.15
N SER A 27 -13.16 11.46 6.56
CA SER A 27 -14.09 10.56 7.27
C SER A 27 -13.48 9.20 7.56
N ILE A 28 -12.56 8.73 6.71
CA ILE A 28 -11.91 7.42 6.80
C ILE A 28 -10.39 7.63 6.79
N PRO A 29 -9.76 7.97 7.93
CA PRO A 29 -8.37 8.47 7.97
C PRO A 29 -7.30 7.52 7.46
N TYR A 30 -7.64 6.23 7.29
CA TYR A 30 -6.75 5.21 6.75
C TYR A 30 -6.84 5.04 5.24
N PHE A 31 -7.68 5.81 4.55
CA PHE A 31 -7.68 5.92 3.10
C PHE A 31 -6.95 7.20 2.66
N ALA A 32 -6.12 7.05 1.64
CA ALA A 32 -5.39 8.15 1.07
C ALA A 32 -5.19 7.97 -0.44
N ALA A 33 -5.04 9.07 -1.16
CA ALA A 33 -4.93 9.14 -2.61
C ALA A 33 -3.92 10.20 -3.03
N SER A 34 -3.17 9.94 -4.10
CA SER A 34 -2.23 10.91 -4.67
C SER A 34 -2.56 11.09 -6.15
N PRO A 35 -3.46 12.03 -6.50
CA PRO A 35 -3.69 12.39 -7.90
C PRO A 35 -2.48 13.08 -8.53
N ASP A 36 -2.42 13.08 -9.85
CA ASP A 36 -1.37 13.77 -10.61
C ASP A 36 -1.61 15.30 -10.66
N GLY A 37 -2.85 15.73 -10.43
CA GLY A 37 -3.16 17.15 -10.26
C GLY A 37 -4.60 17.47 -9.90
N LEU A 38 -4.83 18.73 -9.56
CA LEU A 38 -6.13 19.30 -9.20
C LEU A 38 -6.46 20.48 -10.11
N ILE A 39 -7.73 20.59 -10.52
CA ILE A 39 -8.23 21.76 -11.24
C ILE A 39 -9.40 22.33 -10.46
N GLY A 40 -9.21 23.53 -9.89
CA GLY A 40 -10.20 24.15 -9.00
C GLY A 40 -10.62 23.24 -7.85
N ASP A 41 -11.87 23.38 -7.42
CA ASP A 41 -12.38 22.70 -6.23
C ASP A 41 -13.03 21.35 -6.51
N ASP A 42 -13.34 21.02 -7.77
CA ASP A 42 -14.20 19.87 -8.09
C ASP A 42 -13.55 18.81 -8.98
N CYS A 43 -12.34 19.05 -9.49
CA CYS A 43 -11.73 18.21 -10.52
C CYS A 43 -10.37 17.65 -10.13
N LEU A 44 -10.18 16.37 -10.44
CA LEU A 44 -8.88 15.67 -10.44
C LEU A 44 -8.31 15.54 -11.85
N VAL A 45 -7.00 15.30 -11.92
CA VAL A 45 -6.29 14.88 -13.12
C VAL A 45 -5.54 13.60 -12.80
N GLU A 46 -5.66 12.61 -13.69
CA GLU A 46 -4.92 11.36 -13.63
C GLU A 46 -4.36 11.09 -15.04
N VAL A 47 -3.04 10.95 -15.14
CA VAL A 47 -2.29 10.86 -16.38
C VAL A 47 -1.68 9.47 -16.51
N LYS A 48 -1.83 8.86 -17.68
CA LYS A 48 -1.13 7.63 -18.06
C LYS A 48 -0.39 7.83 -19.37
N CYS A 49 0.90 7.50 -19.38
CA CYS A 49 1.75 7.54 -20.57
C CYS A 49 2.19 6.12 -20.95
N PRO A 50 1.37 5.34 -21.71
CA PRO A 50 1.70 3.95 -22.02
C PRO A 50 2.88 3.87 -23.00
N TYR A 51 4.06 3.47 -22.50
CA TYR A 51 5.27 3.32 -23.32
C TYR A 51 5.09 2.35 -24.49
N SER A 52 4.24 1.33 -24.34
CA SER A 52 3.90 0.36 -25.40
C SER A 52 3.23 0.98 -26.63
N ALA A 53 2.73 2.21 -26.52
CA ALA A 53 2.02 2.92 -27.58
C ALA A 53 2.79 4.15 -28.12
N LYS A 54 4.08 4.30 -27.75
CA LYS A 54 4.89 5.46 -28.11
C LYS A 54 5.02 5.68 -29.62
N ASP A 55 5.18 4.60 -30.38
CA ASP A 55 5.45 4.66 -31.83
C ASP A 55 4.16 4.70 -32.67
N TYR A 56 2.99 4.70 -32.02
CA TYR A 56 1.70 4.74 -32.71
C TYR A 56 1.28 6.17 -32.98
N THR A 57 0.84 6.43 -34.22
CA THR A 57 0.36 7.74 -34.67
C THR A 57 -1.02 8.07 -34.12
N THR A 58 -1.86 7.05 -33.87
CA THR A 58 -3.18 7.23 -33.28
C THR A 58 -3.39 6.31 -32.08
N ILE A 59 -4.24 6.74 -31.14
CA ILE A 59 -4.63 5.91 -29.99
C ILE A 59 -5.46 4.69 -30.41
N VAL A 60 -6.24 4.80 -31.49
CA VAL A 60 -7.12 3.73 -31.98
C VAL A 60 -6.28 2.56 -32.50
N ASP A 61 -5.22 2.84 -33.26
CA ASP A 61 -4.29 1.81 -33.74
C ASP A 61 -3.62 1.08 -32.58
N ALA A 62 -3.18 1.83 -31.55
CA ALA A 62 -2.57 1.26 -30.35
C ALA A 62 -3.55 0.38 -29.54
N ILE A 63 -4.84 0.71 -29.55
CA ILE A 63 -5.89 -0.12 -28.92
C ILE A 63 -6.14 -1.38 -29.75
N ASN A 64 -6.27 -1.26 -31.07
CA ASN A 64 -6.54 -2.38 -31.98
C ASN A 64 -5.42 -3.42 -31.95
N ASP A 65 -4.16 -2.96 -31.88
CA ASP A 65 -2.96 -3.80 -31.71
C ASP A 65 -2.77 -4.31 -30.27
N LYS A 66 -3.71 -4.03 -29.37
CA LYS A 66 -3.73 -4.47 -27.96
C LYS A 66 -2.52 -3.97 -27.15
N LYS A 67 -1.89 -2.86 -27.57
CA LYS A 67 -0.84 -2.18 -26.81
C LYS A 67 -1.41 -1.38 -25.64
N ILE A 68 -2.61 -0.85 -25.82
CA ILE A 68 -3.41 -0.21 -24.76
C ILE A 68 -4.58 -1.13 -24.41
N LYS A 69 -4.45 -1.89 -23.32
CA LYS A 69 -5.46 -2.88 -22.91
C LYS A 69 -6.53 -2.31 -21.99
N PHE A 70 -6.28 -1.17 -21.37
CA PHE A 70 -7.20 -0.54 -20.40
C PHE A 70 -8.31 0.29 -21.07
N LEU A 71 -8.13 0.69 -22.33
CA LEU A 71 -9.17 1.35 -23.12
C LEU A 71 -9.95 0.34 -23.99
N LYS A 72 -11.16 0.73 -24.37
CA LYS A 72 -11.97 0.08 -25.42
C LYS A 72 -12.61 1.16 -26.29
N ILE A 73 -12.88 0.86 -27.56
CA ILE A 73 -13.61 1.78 -28.43
C ILE A 73 -15.11 1.67 -28.15
N ASN A 74 -15.76 2.79 -27.86
CA ASN A 74 -17.20 2.83 -27.71
C ASN A 74 -17.87 2.72 -29.10
N LYS A 75 -18.59 1.62 -29.34
CA LYS A 75 -19.21 1.33 -30.65
C LYS A 75 -20.23 2.38 -31.12
N LYS A 76 -20.75 3.23 -30.24
CA LYS A 76 -21.75 4.25 -30.58
C LYS A 76 -21.12 5.58 -30.96
N SER A 77 -20.03 5.97 -30.29
CA SER A 77 -19.38 7.27 -30.49
C SER A 77 -18.06 7.18 -31.26
N ASP A 78 -17.51 5.97 -31.43
CA ASP A 78 -16.17 5.71 -31.99
C ASP A 78 -15.04 6.40 -31.20
N VAL A 79 -15.29 6.69 -29.92
CA VAL A 79 -14.32 7.31 -29.01
C VAL A 79 -13.77 6.26 -28.05
N PRO A 80 -12.45 6.25 -27.77
CA PRO A 80 -11.88 5.42 -26.71
C PRO A 80 -12.47 5.76 -25.34
N GLU A 81 -12.74 4.74 -24.52
CA GLU A 81 -13.17 4.89 -23.13
C GLU A 81 -12.46 3.88 -22.23
N LEU A 82 -12.17 4.28 -21.00
CA LEU A 82 -11.60 3.44 -19.96
C LEU A 82 -12.58 2.33 -19.60
N LYS A 83 -12.08 1.09 -19.63
CA LYS A 83 -12.83 -0.07 -19.16
C LYS A 83 -13.17 0.11 -17.69
N ARG A 84 -14.47 0.10 -17.36
CA ARG A 84 -14.98 0.22 -15.98
C ARG A 84 -14.58 -0.95 -15.07
N THR A 85 -14.10 -2.04 -15.66
CA THR A 85 -13.55 -3.22 -14.95
C THR A 85 -12.04 -3.16 -14.74
N HIS A 86 -11.35 -2.13 -15.24
CA HIS A 86 -9.89 -2.02 -15.14
C HIS A 86 -9.48 -1.26 -13.87
N ASP A 87 -8.34 -1.62 -13.30
CA ASP A 87 -7.82 -1.08 -12.03
C ASP A 87 -7.76 0.44 -12.00
N TYR A 88 -7.40 1.10 -13.11
CA TYR A 88 -7.41 2.56 -13.21
C TYR A 88 -8.79 3.19 -12.97
N TYR A 89 -9.89 2.52 -13.32
CA TYR A 89 -11.22 3.05 -13.01
C TYR A 89 -11.48 3.01 -11.50
N TYR A 90 -11.09 1.91 -10.83
CA TYR A 90 -11.14 1.79 -9.37
C TYR A 90 -10.23 2.83 -8.71
N GLN A 91 -9.02 3.05 -9.23
CA GLN A 91 -8.07 4.05 -8.76
C GLN A 91 -8.73 5.44 -8.76
N ILE A 92 -9.31 5.84 -9.89
CA ILE A 92 -9.96 7.14 -10.07
C ILE A 92 -11.19 7.29 -9.18
N GLN A 93 -12.06 6.28 -9.10
CA GLN A 93 -13.24 6.33 -8.23
C GLN A 93 -12.84 6.47 -6.75
N GLY A 94 -11.77 5.78 -6.33
CA GLY A 94 -11.20 5.93 -4.99
C GLY A 94 -10.63 7.33 -4.76
N GLN A 95 -9.85 7.86 -5.69
CA GLN A 95 -9.31 9.21 -5.61
C GLN A 95 -10.42 10.27 -5.50
N LEU A 96 -11.49 10.14 -6.30
CA LEU A 96 -12.66 11.04 -6.26
C LEU A 96 -13.37 10.99 -4.91
N HIS A 97 -13.60 9.80 -4.36
CA HIS A 97 -14.21 9.64 -3.04
C HIS A 97 -13.35 10.29 -1.94
N ILE A 98 -12.05 9.99 -1.93
CA ILE A 98 -11.12 10.43 -0.87
C ILE A 98 -10.97 11.95 -0.87
N SER A 99 -10.83 12.55 -2.05
CA SER A 99 -10.63 14.00 -2.22
C SER A 99 -11.92 14.82 -2.27
N LYS A 100 -13.09 14.16 -2.19
CA LYS A 100 -14.43 14.75 -2.32
C LYS A 100 -14.61 15.58 -3.60
N LYS A 101 -14.03 15.10 -4.71
CA LYS A 101 -14.09 15.73 -6.04
C LYS A 101 -15.18 15.09 -6.87
N MET A 102 -15.73 15.85 -7.81
CA MET A 102 -16.89 15.44 -8.60
C MET A 102 -16.51 14.64 -9.84
N TYR A 103 -15.37 14.94 -10.44
CA TYR A 103 -14.91 14.22 -11.63
C TYR A 103 -13.39 14.30 -11.80
N CYS A 104 -12.87 13.43 -12.66
CA CYS A 104 -11.47 13.36 -13.04
C CYS A 104 -11.35 13.50 -14.55
N TYR A 105 -10.38 14.29 -15.02
CA TYR A 105 -9.87 14.15 -16.38
C TYR A 105 -8.84 13.04 -16.40
N PHE A 106 -9.22 11.90 -16.96
CA PHE A 106 -8.31 10.80 -17.24
C PHE A 106 -7.61 11.07 -18.57
N VAL A 107 -6.31 11.33 -18.50
CA VAL A 107 -5.48 11.70 -19.65
C VAL A 107 -4.62 10.52 -20.04
N VAL A 108 -4.72 10.10 -21.29
CA VAL A 108 -3.81 9.12 -21.90
C VAL A 108 -2.98 9.84 -22.93
N PHE A 109 -1.66 9.85 -22.72
CA PHE A 109 -0.75 10.67 -23.50
C PHE A 109 0.36 9.85 -24.15
N SER A 110 0.63 10.17 -25.42
CA SER A 110 1.83 9.83 -26.17
C SER A 110 2.33 11.10 -26.87
N GLU A 111 3.56 11.10 -27.37
CA GLU A 111 4.12 12.25 -28.09
C GLU A 111 3.30 12.62 -29.33
N ASN A 112 2.62 11.62 -29.93
CA ASN A 112 1.83 11.80 -31.15
C ASN A 112 0.38 12.21 -30.89
N TRP A 113 -0.17 11.95 -29.71
CA TRP A 113 -1.59 12.13 -29.44
C TRP A 113 -1.91 12.28 -27.95
N ILE A 114 -3.03 12.92 -27.67
CA ILE A 114 -3.59 13.05 -26.32
C ILE A 114 -5.06 12.69 -26.36
N HIS A 115 -5.47 11.80 -25.46
CA HIS A 115 -6.86 11.43 -25.24
C HIS A 115 -7.25 11.84 -23.83
N ILE A 116 -8.42 12.47 -23.70
CA ILE A 116 -8.93 12.97 -22.43
C ILE A 116 -10.35 12.43 -22.27
N GLU A 117 -10.59 11.65 -21.21
CA GLU A 117 -11.91 11.20 -20.81
C GLU A 117 -12.30 11.87 -19.50
N LYS A 118 -13.51 12.44 -19.44
CA LYS A 118 -14.10 12.93 -18.19
C LYS A 118 -14.81 11.77 -17.48
N ILE A 119 -14.29 11.40 -16.31
CA ILE A 119 -14.86 10.34 -15.48
C ILE A 119 -15.51 10.97 -14.26
N VAL A 120 -16.82 10.79 -14.11
CA VAL A 120 -17.60 11.33 -12.98
C VAL A 120 -17.55 10.36 -11.80
N TYR A 121 -17.59 10.91 -10.58
CA TYR A 121 -17.73 10.12 -9.37
C TYR A 121 -19.04 9.32 -9.39
N ASN A 122 -18.94 8.05 -9.03
CA ASN A 122 -20.06 7.13 -8.97
C ASN A 122 -20.15 6.57 -7.55
N ASP A 123 -21.00 7.21 -6.73
CA ASP A 123 -21.22 6.80 -5.34
C ASP A 123 -21.78 5.37 -5.25
N GLU A 124 -22.72 5.00 -6.12
CA GLU A 124 -23.27 3.64 -6.14
C GLU A 124 -22.17 2.59 -6.37
N PHE A 125 -21.26 2.84 -7.33
CA PHE A 125 -20.11 1.97 -7.57
C PHE A 125 -19.17 1.93 -6.35
N TRP A 126 -18.88 3.08 -5.74
CA TRP A 126 -18.05 3.13 -4.53
C TRP A 126 -18.65 2.30 -3.39
N GLN A 127 -19.93 2.50 -3.06
CA GLN A 127 -20.59 1.81 -1.96
C GLN A 127 -20.68 0.30 -2.22
N ASN A 128 -21.10 -0.09 -3.43
CA ASN A 128 -21.40 -1.48 -3.75
C ASN A 128 -20.14 -2.30 -4.07
N GLU A 129 -19.14 -1.70 -4.73
CA GLU A 129 -17.99 -2.46 -5.25
C GLU A 129 -16.70 -2.26 -4.47
N MET A 130 -16.51 -1.11 -3.81
CA MET A 130 -15.20 -0.73 -3.26
C MET A 130 -15.19 -0.62 -1.73
N CYS A 131 -16.05 0.21 -1.15
CA CYS A 131 -15.96 0.67 0.24
C CYS A 131 -15.87 -0.49 1.24
N THR A 132 -16.78 -1.47 1.13
CA THR A 132 -16.82 -2.63 2.02
C THR A 132 -15.57 -3.50 1.89
N LYS A 133 -15.09 -3.75 0.66
CA LYS A 133 -13.92 -4.60 0.40
C LYS A 133 -12.64 -3.94 0.94
N LEU A 134 -12.46 -2.64 0.68
CA LEU A 134 -11.31 -1.86 1.13
C LEU A 134 -11.29 -1.71 2.66
N THR A 135 -12.45 -1.44 3.26
CA THR A 135 -12.58 -1.32 4.72
C THR A 135 -12.29 -2.64 5.40
N LYS A 136 -12.85 -3.74 4.88
CA LYS A 136 -12.55 -5.08 5.38
C LYS A 136 -11.06 -5.40 5.28
N PHE A 137 -10.43 -5.12 4.14
CA PHE A 137 -9.00 -5.32 3.96
C PHE A 137 -8.18 -4.55 5.01
N TYR A 138 -8.47 -3.27 5.22
CA TYR A 138 -7.78 -2.48 6.23
C TYR A 138 -8.01 -3.02 7.65
N LEU A 139 -9.24 -3.37 8.02
CA LEU A 139 -9.57 -3.89 9.34
C LEU A 139 -8.92 -5.25 9.61
N ASP A 140 -8.89 -6.14 8.61
CA ASP A 140 -8.27 -7.46 8.75
C ASP A 140 -6.73 -7.35 8.84
N CYS A 141 -6.13 -6.45 8.06
CA CYS A 141 -4.68 -6.18 8.14
C CYS A 141 -4.30 -5.45 9.43
N SER A 142 -5.05 -4.43 9.85
CA SER A 142 -4.77 -3.66 11.08
C SER A 142 -4.94 -4.51 12.33
N LYS A 143 -5.95 -5.39 12.39
CA LYS A 143 -6.04 -6.41 13.45
C LYS A 143 -4.79 -7.26 13.51
N SER A 144 -4.28 -7.72 12.36
CA SER A 144 -3.04 -8.50 12.32
C SER A 144 -1.85 -7.69 12.86
N CYS A 145 -1.71 -6.41 12.50
CA CYS A 145 -0.67 -5.53 13.03
C CYS A 145 -0.80 -5.27 14.54
N ILE A 146 -2.01 -5.02 15.04
CA ILE A 146 -2.28 -4.76 16.47
C ILE A 146 -2.06 -6.04 17.29
N ILE A 147 -2.54 -7.19 16.80
CA ILE A 147 -2.29 -8.49 17.41
C ILE A 147 -0.78 -8.75 17.46
N MET A 148 -0.04 -8.51 16.37
CA MET A 148 1.42 -8.63 16.35
C MET A 148 2.10 -7.73 17.40
N TYR A 149 1.65 -6.48 17.53
CA TYR A 149 2.20 -5.54 18.52
C TYR A 149 1.90 -5.96 19.98
N LEU A 150 0.66 -6.39 20.27
CA LEU A 150 0.24 -6.83 21.61
C LEU A 150 0.88 -8.16 22.02
N LEU A 151 0.97 -9.11 21.09
CA LEU A 151 1.62 -10.41 21.33
C LEU A 151 3.12 -10.24 21.61
N HIS A 152 3.77 -9.28 20.98
CA HIS A 152 5.15 -8.94 21.31
C HIS A 152 5.30 -8.43 22.76
N ALA A 153 4.37 -7.58 23.23
CA ALA A 153 4.37 -7.11 24.63
C ALA A 153 4.13 -8.23 25.66
N ILE A 154 3.38 -9.27 25.29
CA ILE A 154 3.08 -10.43 26.15
C ILE A 154 4.21 -11.47 26.14
N LEU A 155 4.76 -11.77 24.96
CA LEU A 155 5.73 -12.86 24.77
C LEU A 155 7.17 -12.44 25.08
N ILE A 156 7.46 -11.14 25.13
CA ILE A 156 8.77 -10.60 25.51
C ILE A 156 8.61 -9.68 26.73
N PRO A 157 8.39 -10.25 27.93
CA PRO A 157 8.46 -9.47 29.16
C PRO A 157 9.86 -8.89 29.33
N THR A 158 9.96 -7.84 30.13
CA THR A 158 11.24 -7.21 30.48
C THR A 158 12.18 -8.25 31.10
N ASN A 159 13.18 -8.69 30.35
CA ASN A 159 14.10 -9.75 30.77
C ASN A 159 15.41 -9.15 31.29
N LYS A 160 15.92 -9.73 32.38
CA LYS A 160 17.26 -9.44 32.90
C LYS A 160 18.18 -10.59 32.53
N LYS A 161 19.15 -10.35 31.66
CA LYS A 161 20.18 -11.33 31.30
C LYS A 161 21.41 -11.05 32.15
N SER A 162 21.79 -12.00 33.00
CA SER A 162 23.04 -11.92 33.76
C SER A 162 24.13 -12.69 33.04
N SER A 163 25.20 -12.02 32.65
CA SER A 163 26.43 -12.65 32.15
C SER A 163 27.55 -12.47 33.17
N THR A 164 28.42 -13.46 33.28
CA THR A 164 29.61 -13.39 34.12
C THR A 164 30.82 -13.39 33.18
N ASP A 165 31.68 -12.39 33.28
CA ASP A 165 32.91 -12.37 32.49
C ASP A 165 33.95 -13.37 33.02
N SER A 166 35.06 -13.51 32.28
CA SER A 166 36.17 -14.41 32.64
C SER A 166 36.88 -14.06 33.95
N GLN A 167 36.60 -12.88 34.53
CA GLN A 167 37.11 -12.43 35.83
C GLN A 167 36.06 -12.57 36.96
N GLY A 168 34.90 -13.16 36.68
CA GLY A 168 33.85 -13.41 37.67
C GLY A 168 32.91 -12.23 37.91
N LYS A 169 33.03 -11.12 37.17
CA LYS A 169 32.17 -9.95 37.32
C LYS A 169 30.83 -10.21 36.63
N LYS A 170 29.75 -10.13 37.42
CA LYS A 170 28.37 -10.24 36.92
C LYS A 170 27.90 -8.91 36.33
N THR A 171 27.45 -8.95 35.08
CA THR A 171 26.80 -7.85 34.39
C THR A 171 25.35 -8.21 34.16
N ILE A 172 24.43 -7.34 34.56
CA ILE A 172 22.99 -7.54 34.37
C ILE A 172 22.51 -6.54 33.32
N VAL A 173 22.13 -7.06 32.15
CA VAL A 173 21.49 -6.25 31.11
C VAL A 173 19.98 -6.41 31.24
N LYS A 174 19.27 -5.29 31.42
CA LYS A 174 17.80 -5.25 31.43
C LYS A 174 17.34 -4.82 30.04
N TYR A 175 16.60 -5.68 29.36
CA TYR A 175 15.99 -5.36 28.08
C TYR A 175 14.57 -4.87 28.31
N SER A 176 14.27 -3.65 27.87
CA SER A 176 12.93 -3.08 27.96
C SER A 176 12.03 -3.60 26.84
N ILE A 177 10.71 -3.40 26.99
CA ILE A 177 9.73 -3.68 25.94
C ILE A 177 10.06 -2.87 24.67
N GLN A 178 10.54 -1.62 24.83
CA GLN A 178 10.95 -0.75 23.72
C GLN A 178 12.13 -1.32 22.93
N ASP A 179 13.15 -1.84 23.63
CA ASP A 179 14.33 -2.45 22.99
C ASP A 179 13.95 -3.65 22.13
N SER A 180 12.98 -4.44 22.61
CA SER A 180 12.47 -5.58 21.87
C SER A 180 11.61 -5.16 20.67
N GLN A 181 10.76 -4.14 20.81
CA GLN A 181 9.92 -3.64 19.70
C GLN A 181 10.78 -3.15 18.53
N ASN A 182 11.90 -2.47 18.81
CA ASN A 182 12.85 -2.01 17.82
C ASN A 182 13.61 -3.15 17.10
N SER A 183 13.64 -4.36 17.68
CA SER A 183 14.23 -5.54 17.04
C SER A 183 13.24 -6.27 16.11
N PHE A 184 11.94 -6.23 16.47
CA PHE A 184 10.83 -6.93 15.79
C PHE A 184 10.20 -6.11 14.64
N MET A 185 9.99 -4.81 14.84
CA MET A 185 9.42 -3.90 13.85
C MET A 185 10.43 -2.82 13.49
N MET A 186 10.81 -2.76 12.21
CA MET A 186 11.60 -1.65 11.68
C MET A 186 10.64 -0.51 11.35
N ILE A 187 10.57 0.45 12.25
CA ILE A 187 9.87 1.71 12.02
C ILE A 187 10.92 2.71 11.57
N ALA A 188 10.75 3.24 10.36
CA ALA A 188 11.50 4.40 9.91
C ALA A 188 10.56 5.42 9.26
N PRO A 189 10.89 6.72 9.33
CA PRO A 189 10.12 7.78 8.67
C PRO A 189 9.93 7.58 7.16
N THR A 190 10.88 6.90 6.49
CA THR A 190 10.87 6.71 5.04
C THR A 190 11.15 5.26 4.64
N ALA A 191 10.65 4.85 3.47
CA ALA A 191 10.92 3.53 2.92
C ALA A 191 12.43 3.31 2.61
N VAL A 192 13.14 4.37 2.23
CA VAL A 192 14.59 4.34 1.97
C VAL A 192 15.36 3.96 3.23
N GLU A 193 15.00 4.53 4.37
CA GLU A 193 15.61 4.19 5.65
C GLU A 193 15.32 2.74 6.06
N ILE A 194 14.11 2.23 5.79
CA ILE A 194 13.78 0.81 6.01
C ILE A 194 14.70 -0.10 5.17
N GLU A 195 14.91 0.23 3.89
CA GLU A 195 15.81 -0.54 3.01
C GLU A 195 17.26 -0.55 3.48
N GLU A 196 17.77 0.57 3.97
CA GLU A 196 19.12 0.64 4.53
C GLU A 196 19.26 -0.19 5.81
N MET A 197 18.25 -0.15 6.69
CA MET A 197 18.20 -0.97 7.89
C MET A 197 18.20 -2.47 7.54
N LEU A 198 17.43 -2.86 6.52
CA LEU A 198 17.40 -4.22 5.99
C LEU A 198 18.78 -4.64 5.47
N LYS A 199 19.41 -3.84 4.61
CA LYS A 199 20.74 -4.14 4.04
C LYS A 199 21.81 -4.33 5.13
N ARG A 200 21.76 -3.53 6.19
CA ARG A 200 22.65 -3.71 7.35
C ARG A 200 22.42 -5.05 8.05
N LYS A 201 21.16 -5.45 8.29
CA LYS A 201 20.84 -6.76 8.90
C LYS A 201 21.28 -7.94 8.02
N TYR A 202 21.06 -7.86 6.70
CA TYR A 202 21.47 -8.91 5.76
C TYR A 202 22.99 -9.12 5.71
N ASN A 203 23.78 -8.04 5.75
CA ASN A 203 25.25 -8.12 5.67
C ASN A 203 25.91 -8.72 6.93
N VAL A 204 25.19 -8.74 8.06
CA VAL A 204 25.69 -9.32 9.33
C VAL A 204 25.39 -10.83 9.41
N GLY A 205 24.61 -11.38 8.47
CA GLY A 205 24.22 -12.80 8.49
C GLY A 205 23.15 -13.14 9.54
N ASP A 206 22.62 -12.13 10.26
CA ASP A 206 21.55 -12.25 11.25
C ASP A 206 20.17 -12.36 10.57
N ILE A 207 19.96 -13.43 9.79
CA ILE A 207 18.63 -13.80 9.26
C ILE A 207 17.97 -14.87 10.17
N GLU A 208 18.54 -15.12 11.35
CA GLU A 208 17.82 -15.85 12.39
C GLU A 208 16.93 -14.87 13.14
N TYR A 209 15.68 -15.29 13.38
CA TYR A 209 14.82 -14.56 14.29
C TYR A 209 15.54 -14.39 15.63
N PRO A 210 15.52 -13.18 16.25
CA PRO A 210 16.09 -13.01 17.57
C PRO A 210 15.56 -14.11 18.48
N ILE A 211 16.44 -14.84 19.18
CA ILE A 211 16.04 -15.97 20.01
C ILE A 211 14.99 -15.56 21.06
N GLU A 212 15.03 -14.28 21.45
CA GLU A 212 14.10 -13.60 22.32
C GLU A 212 12.67 -13.54 21.76
N SER A 213 12.51 -13.59 20.43
CA SER A 213 11.23 -13.51 19.70
C SER A 213 10.72 -14.86 19.20
N VAL A 214 11.39 -15.98 19.50
CA VAL A 214 11.06 -17.30 18.94
C VAL A 214 9.60 -17.71 19.17
N ASN A 215 9.02 -17.35 20.32
CA ASN A 215 7.63 -17.64 20.65
C ASN A 215 6.65 -16.77 19.85
N VAL A 216 7.04 -15.55 19.48
CA VAL A 216 6.25 -14.67 18.60
C VAL A 216 6.18 -15.29 17.22
N TRP A 217 7.31 -15.75 16.68
CA TRP A 217 7.36 -16.41 15.36
C TRP A 217 6.62 -17.74 15.34
N LEU A 218 6.74 -18.53 16.42
CA LEU A 218 5.96 -19.77 16.57
C LEU A 218 4.45 -19.49 16.59
N LEU A 219 4.02 -18.43 17.29
CA LEU A 219 2.63 -17.99 17.29
C LEU A 219 2.19 -17.52 15.91
N VAL A 220 3.00 -16.72 15.22
CA VAL A 220 2.69 -16.23 13.87
C VAL A 220 2.53 -17.39 12.89
N GLN A 221 3.50 -18.28 12.88
CA GLN A 221 3.53 -19.47 12.05
C GLN A 221 2.28 -20.33 12.26
N LYS A 222 1.91 -20.60 13.52
CA LYS A 222 0.76 -21.47 13.85
C LYS A 222 -0.60 -20.79 13.74
N PHE A 223 -0.71 -19.53 14.15
CA PHE A 223 -1.99 -18.82 14.22
C PHE A 223 -2.40 -18.23 12.87
N PHE A 224 -1.51 -17.47 12.22
CA PHE A 224 -1.85 -16.77 10.97
C PHE A 224 -1.67 -17.65 9.74
N TYR A 225 -0.65 -18.51 9.72
CA TYR A 225 -0.29 -19.30 8.54
C TYR A 225 -0.64 -20.79 8.67
N ASN A 226 -1.02 -21.25 9.87
CA ASN A 226 -1.31 -22.66 10.15
C ASN A 226 -0.17 -23.62 9.73
N ILE A 227 1.08 -23.15 9.83
CA ILE A 227 2.28 -23.92 9.49
C ILE A 227 2.81 -24.60 10.76
N VAL A 228 3.21 -25.86 10.64
CA VAL A 228 3.87 -26.64 11.70
C VAL A 228 5.14 -27.25 11.14
N ASN A 229 6.25 -27.09 11.85
CA ASN A 229 7.56 -27.62 11.46
C ASN A 229 8.07 -28.62 12.50
N LYS A 230 8.88 -29.60 12.07
CA LYS A 230 9.56 -30.56 12.96
C LYS A 230 10.57 -29.91 13.92
N TYR A 231 10.97 -28.66 13.64
CA TYR A 231 11.85 -27.87 14.49
C TYR A 231 11.10 -26.99 15.50
N ASP A 232 9.76 -26.98 15.47
CA ASP A 232 8.95 -26.18 16.39
C ASP A 232 9.15 -26.66 17.83
N LYS A 233 9.59 -25.75 18.71
CA LYS A 233 9.62 -26.02 20.14
C LYS A 233 8.22 -25.78 20.73
N SER A 234 7.76 -26.68 21.61
CA SER A 234 6.48 -26.50 22.29
C SER A 234 6.53 -25.30 23.23
N CYS A 235 5.52 -24.42 23.15
CA CYS A 235 5.36 -23.30 24.06
C CYS A 235 3.91 -23.28 24.58
N PRO A 236 3.67 -23.65 25.86
CA PRO A 236 2.32 -23.72 26.44
C PRO A 236 1.56 -22.40 26.36
N LEU A 237 2.25 -21.27 26.59
CA LEU A 237 1.66 -19.93 26.51
C LEU A 237 1.17 -19.60 25.09
N VAL A 238 1.94 -19.95 24.05
CA VAL A 238 1.52 -19.77 22.65
C VAL A 238 0.27 -20.61 22.35
N ASN A 239 0.23 -21.87 22.80
CA ASN A 239 -0.92 -22.73 22.58
C ASN A 239 -2.18 -22.21 23.33
N GLN A 240 -2.01 -21.70 24.55
CA GLN A 240 -3.09 -21.10 25.33
C GLN A 240 -3.65 -19.86 24.61
N ILE A 241 -2.78 -18.94 24.20
CA ILE A 241 -3.17 -17.72 23.47
C ILE A 241 -3.90 -18.07 22.16
N ILE A 242 -3.42 -19.07 21.40
CA ILE A 242 -4.10 -19.53 20.18
C ILE A 242 -5.52 -20.00 20.49
N ASN A 243 -5.71 -20.76 21.57
CA ASN A 243 -7.02 -21.28 21.96
C ASN A 243 -7.97 -20.17 22.42
N GLU A 244 -7.45 -19.17 23.15
CA GLU A 244 -8.24 -18.03 23.64
C GLU A 244 -8.63 -17.07 22.51
N ILE A 245 -7.76 -16.83 21.52
CA ILE A 245 -8.05 -15.94 20.38
C ILE A 245 -8.97 -16.62 19.34
N LYS A 246 -9.01 -17.96 19.27
CA LYS A 246 -9.87 -18.71 18.33
C LYS A 246 -11.33 -18.89 18.80
N LEU A 247 -11.66 -18.49 20.04
CA LEU A 247 -13.02 -18.42 20.57
C LEU A 247 -13.69 -17.09 20.20
#